data_AF-A0A957LE25-F1
#
_entry.id   AF-A0A957LE25-F1
#
_cell.length_a   1.000
_cell.length_b   1.000
_cell.length_c   1.000
_cell.angle_alpha   90.00
_cell.angle_beta   90.00
_cell.angle_gamma   90.00
#
_symmetry.space_group_name_H-M   'P 1'
#
loop_
_entity.id
_entity.type
_entity.pdbx_description
1 polymer ?
#
loop_
_entity_poly.entity_id
_entity_poly.type
_entity_poly.pdbx_seq_one_letter_code
_entity_poly.pdbx_strand_id
1 'polypeptide(L)'
;MTEKNPVSRREWGFKILRGAAVGLGVLTVLGRLGQLHWTFDWFALAHHYYFLVGLLVLGGLVVLRRWPWVAAAAVVVAINGWLLSPYLPTAPVVEGAPDETIRLLVYNMYYANTDLEQMVQDIESYEADIVFIMEYSFQTQEAIEARFDHYEYR
;
A
#
# COMPACT_ATOMS: atom_id res chain seq x y z
N MET A 1 -49.26 -4.85 -22.24
CA MET A 1 -48.11 -5.76 -21.97
C MET A 1 -46.89 -5.15 -22.63
N THR A 2 -46.01 -4.54 -21.86
CA THR A 2 -44.80 -3.85 -22.37
C THR A 2 -43.69 -4.88 -22.57
N GLU A 3 -43.38 -5.14 -23.84
CA GLU A 3 -42.29 -6.01 -24.28
C GLU A 3 -40.95 -5.37 -23.85
N LYS A 4 -40.28 -5.96 -22.85
CA LYS A 4 -38.94 -5.52 -22.43
C LYS A 4 -37.96 -5.89 -23.55
N ASN A 5 -37.58 -4.91 -24.36
CA ASN A 5 -36.51 -5.06 -25.33
C ASN A 5 -35.24 -5.62 -24.65
N PRO A 6 -34.66 -6.73 -25.15
CA PRO A 6 -33.47 -7.31 -24.55
C PRO A 6 -32.29 -6.37 -24.75
N VAL A 7 -31.75 -5.88 -23.63
CA VAL A 7 -30.56 -5.02 -23.59
C VAL A 7 -29.42 -5.74 -24.33
N SER A 8 -28.85 -5.09 -25.35
CA SER A 8 -27.74 -5.68 -26.12
C SER A 8 -26.53 -5.96 -25.22
N ARG A 9 -25.75 -7.02 -25.51
CA ARG A 9 -24.52 -7.36 -24.76
C ARG A 9 -23.57 -6.16 -24.60
N ARG A 10 -23.53 -5.28 -25.61
CA ARG A 10 -22.72 -4.05 -25.62
C ARG A 10 -23.20 -3.01 -24.60
N GLU A 11 -24.50 -2.90 -24.39
CA GLU A 11 -25.08 -1.98 -23.42
C GLU A 11 -24.91 -2.50 -21.98
N TRP A 12 -25.01 -3.82 -21.77
CA TRP A 12 -24.67 -4.45 -20.49
C TRP A 12 -23.19 -4.24 -20.13
N GLY A 13 -22.28 -4.50 -21.08
CA GLY A 13 -20.86 -4.24 -20.90
C GLY A 13 -20.56 -2.79 -20.54
N PHE A 14 -21.23 -1.83 -21.19
CA PHE A 14 -21.10 -0.43 -20.84
C PHE A 14 -21.60 -0.11 -19.42
N LYS A 15 -22.74 -0.66 -18.98
CA LYS A 15 -23.27 -0.44 -17.62
C LYS A 15 -22.29 -0.93 -16.54
N ILE A 16 -21.69 -2.11 -16.77
CA ILE A 16 -20.67 -2.68 -15.88
C ILE A 16 -19.43 -1.78 -15.83
N LEU A 17 -18.87 -1.43 -16.99
CA LEU A 17 -17.66 -0.59 -17.06
C LEU A 17 -17.88 0.80 -16.47
N ARG A 18 -19.05 1.39 -16.69
CA ARG A 18 -19.44 2.66 -16.08
C ARG A 18 -19.52 2.55 -14.56
N GLY A 19 -20.18 1.51 -14.05
CA GLY A 19 -20.27 1.25 -12.61
C GLY A 19 -18.89 1.06 -11.99
N ALA A 20 -18.02 0.30 -12.66
CA ALA A 20 -16.63 0.11 -12.24
C ALA A 20 -15.84 1.42 -12.23
N ALA A 21 -15.94 2.26 -13.28
CA ALA A 21 -15.27 3.55 -13.33
C ALA A 21 -15.70 4.49 -12.19
N VAL A 22 -17.02 4.55 -11.91
CA VAL A 22 -17.55 5.34 -10.78
C VAL A 22 -17.06 4.77 -9.46
N GLY A 23 -17.16 3.45 -9.26
CA GLY A 23 -16.72 2.79 -8.03
C GLY A 23 -15.24 3.03 -7.75
N LEU A 24 -14.37 2.88 -8.76
CA LEU A 24 -12.95 3.17 -8.65
C LEU A 24 -12.69 4.64 -8.31
N GLY A 25 -13.43 5.57 -8.92
CA GLY A 25 -13.33 6.99 -8.59
C GLY A 25 -13.67 7.27 -7.12
N VAL A 26 -14.76 6.68 -6.62
CA VAL A 26 -15.18 6.80 -5.21
C VAL A 26 -14.13 6.21 -4.27
N LEU A 27 -13.64 4.99 -4.55
CA LEU A 27 -12.60 4.34 -3.74
C LEU A 27 -11.30 5.16 -3.73
N THR A 28 -10.94 5.75 -4.86
CA THR A 28 -9.77 6.65 -4.97
C THR A 28 -9.92 7.85 -4.04
N VAL A 29 -11.08 8.51 -4.04
CA VAL A 29 -11.37 9.66 -3.16
C VAL A 29 -11.37 9.24 -1.69
N LEU A 30 -12.06 8.14 -1.35
CA LEU A 30 -12.10 7.62 0.02
C LEU A 30 -10.69 7.32 0.53
N GLY A 31 -9.83 6.70 -0.29
CA GLY A 31 -8.44 6.44 0.06
C GLY A 31 -7.57 7.68 0.26
N ARG A 32 -8.05 8.90 -0.04
CA ARG A 32 -7.36 10.16 0.31
C ARG A 32 -7.86 10.76 1.62
N LEU A 33 -9.02 10.34 2.11
CA LEU A 33 -9.57 10.78 3.39
C LEU A 33 -8.89 10.10 4.60
N GLY A 34 -7.88 9.25 4.39
CA GLY A 34 -7.03 8.69 5.45
C GLY A 34 -6.40 9.76 6.34
N GLN A 35 -6.10 10.93 5.76
CA GLN A 35 -5.62 12.10 6.49
C GLN A 35 -6.64 12.66 7.50
N LEU A 36 -7.93 12.36 7.34
CA LEU A 36 -9.00 12.80 8.25
C LEU A 36 -9.30 11.74 9.31
N HIS A 37 -9.31 10.45 8.93
CA HIS A 37 -9.58 9.35 9.84
C HIS A 37 -8.96 8.05 9.35
N TRP A 38 -8.31 7.32 10.25
CA TRP A 38 -7.57 6.08 9.97
C TRP A 38 -8.42 4.99 9.30
N THR A 39 -9.74 4.96 9.51
CA THR A 39 -10.64 4.01 8.83
C THR A 39 -10.61 4.15 7.31
N PHE A 40 -10.22 5.31 6.78
CA PHE A 40 -10.08 5.48 5.34
C PHE A 40 -8.76 4.92 4.77
N ASP A 41 -7.79 4.59 5.63
CA ASP A 41 -6.51 3.99 5.23
C ASP A 41 -6.71 2.60 4.60
N TRP A 42 -7.78 1.89 4.99
CA TRP A 42 -8.20 0.64 4.34
C TRP A 42 -8.39 0.80 2.83
N PHE A 43 -8.93 1.95 2.38
CA PHE A 43 -9.11 2.21 0.95
C PHE A 43 -7.81 2.64 0.27
N ALA A 44 -6.87 3.23 1.00
CA ALA A 44 -5.57 3.63 0.48
C ALA A 44 -4.66 2.43 0.20
N LEU A 45 -4.79 1.34 0.97
CA LEU A 45 -3.96 0.13 0.87
C LEU A 45 -4.01 -0.52 -0.54
N ALA A 46 -5.17 -0.47 -1.19
CA ALA A 46 -5.42 -1.18 -2.45
C ALA A 46 -5.27 -0.32 -3.73
N HIS A 47 -4.67 0.88 -3.64
CA HIS A 47 -4.60 1.81 -4.79
C HIS A 47 -3.89 1.25 -6.03
N HIS A 48 -2.90 0.36 -5.85
CA HIS A 48 -2.25 -0.35 -6.96
C HIS A 48 -3.22 -1.27 -7.73
N TYR A 49 -4.17 -1.92 -7.03
CA TYR A 49 -5.25 -2.66 -7.70
C TYR A 49 -6.22 -1.73 -8.42
N TYR A 50 -6.51 -0.56 -7.88
CA TYR A 50 -7.38 0.42 -8.55
C TYR A 50 -6.76 0.92 -9.85
N PHE A 51 -5.43 1.10 -9.88
CA PHE A 51 -4.69 1.40 -11.09
C PHE A 51 -4.83 0.30 -12.13
N LEU A 52 -4.53 -0.96 -11.77
CA LEU A 52 -4.60 -2.11 -12.69
C LEU A 52 -6.02 -2.34 -13.23
N VAL A 53 -7.03 -2.36 -12.36
CA VAL A 53 -8.44 -2.50 -12.78
C VAL A 53 -8.88 -1.27 -13.58
N GLY A 54 -8.41 -0.09 -13.21
CA GLY A 54 -8.65 1.15 -13.94
C GLY A 54 -8.16 1.11 -15.38
N LEU A 55 -6.97 0.54 -15.63
CA LEU A 55 -6.44 0.33 -16.99
C LEU A 55 -7.35 -0.59 -17.82
N LEU A 56 -7.84 -1.68 -17.22
CA LEU A 56 -8.78 -2.59 -17.89
C LEU A 56 -10.11 -1.90 -18.21
N VAL A 57 -10.66 -1.14 -17.27
CA VAL A 57 -11.89 -0.37 -17.45
C VAL A 57 -11.72 0.68 -18.54
N LEU A 58 -10.61 1.42 -18.53
CA LEU A 58 -10.26 2.41 -19.53
C LEU A 58 -10.20 1.78 -20.93
N GLY A 59 -9.47 0.66 -21.08
CA GLY A 59 -9.38 -0.07 -22.34
C GLY A 59 -10.74 -0.53 -22.85
N GLY A 60 -11.59 -1.07 -21.97
CA GLY A 60 -12.96 -1.45 -22.31
C GLY A 60 -13.81 -0.27 -22.81
N LEU A 61 -13.72 0.89 -22.15
CA LEU A 61 -14.44 2.11 -22.53
C LEU A 61 -13.95 2.69 -23.87
N VAL A 62 -12.65 2.58 -24.18
CA VAL A 62 -12.07 2.94 -25.47
C VAL A 62 -12.62 2.05 -26.58
N VAL A 63 -12.62 0.73 -26.39
CA VAL A 63 -13.18 -0.23 -27.36
C VAL A 63 -14.66 0.05 -27.63
N LEU A 64 -15.43 0.42 -26.59
CA LEU A 64 -16.83 0.79 -26.73
C LEU A 64 -17.06 2.20 -27.32
N ARG A 65 -15.99 3.00 -27.49
CA ARG A 65 -15.99 4.39 -27.96
C ARG A 65 -16.82 5.34 -27.10
N ARG A 66 -16.78 5.15 -25.77
CA ARG A 66 -17.54 5.96 -24.80
C ARG A 66 -16.67 7.09 -24.25
N TRP A 67 -16.29 8.03 -25.12
CA TRP A 67 -15.28 9.06 -24.85
C TRP A 67 -15.44 9.87 -23.55
N PRO A 68 -16.65 10.32 -23.13
CA PRO A 68 -16.79 11.00 -21.85
C PRO A 68 -16.34 10.14 -20.66
N TRP A 69 -16.63 8.84 -20.72
CA TRP A 69 -16.22 7.88 -19.69
C TRP A 69 -14.76 7.47 -19.82
N VAL A 70 -14.20 7.47 -21.03
CA VAL A 70 -12.76 7.31 -21.24
C VAL A 70 -12.00 8.42 -20.52
N ALA A 71 -12.42 9.68 -20.69
CA ALA A 71 -11.79 10.81 -20.00
C ALA A 71 -11.86 10.67 -18.48
N ALA A 72 -13.04 10.32 -17.93
CA ALA A 72 -13.21 10.11 -16.50
C ALA A 72 -12.33 8.97 -15.95
N ALA A 73 -12.31 7.82 -16.63
CA ALA A 73 -11.48 6.69 -16.25
C ALA A 73 -9.98 7.02 -16.37
N ALA A 74 -9.58 7.77 -17.40
CA ALA A 74 -8.19 8.19 -17.58
C ALA A 74 -7.70 9.07 -16.42
N VAL A 75 -8.54 9.98 -15.91
CA VAL A 75 -8.20 10.78 -14.72
C VAL A 75 -7.99 9.89 -13.49
N VAL A 76 -8.89 8.93 -13.25
CA VAL A 76 -8.77 7.98 -12.12
C VAL A 76 -7.49 7.15 -12.25
N VAL A 77 -7.19 6.65 -13.45
CA VAL A 77 -5.95 5.89 -13.73
C VAL A 77 -4.72 6.77 -13.53
N ALA A 78 -4.74 8.01 -14.01
CA ALA A 78 -3.61 8.93 -13.86
C ALA A 78 -3.34 9.25 -12.39
N ILE A 79 -4.39 9.49 -11.59
CA ILE A 79 -4.24 9.72 -10.14
C ILE A 79 -3.63 8.49 -9.46
N ASN A 80 -4.19 7.30 -9.68
CA ASN A 80 -3.66 6.09 -9.03
C ASN A 80 -2.26 5.72 -9.55
N GLY A 81 -1.96 5.97 -10.82
CA GLY A 81 -0.63 5.77 -11.39
C GLY A 81 0.41 6.76 -10.84
N TRP A 82 0.01 8.02 -10.64
CA TRP A 82 0.86 9.03 -9.99
C TRP A 82 1.24 8.61 -8.57
N LEU A 83 0.31 8.03 -7.82
CA LEU A 83 0.57 7.52 -6.47
C LEU A 83 1.58 6.35 -6.46
N LEU A 84 1.79 5.69 -7.59
CA LEU A 84 2.80 4.64 -7.74
C LEU A 84 4.18 5.19 -8.13
N SER A 85 4.30 6.47 -8.45
CA SER A 85 5.59 7.07 -8.85
C SER A 85 6.72 6.92 -7.82
N PRO A 86 6.49 6.94 -6.48
CA PRO A 86 7.56 6.73 -5.52
C PRO A 86 8.16 5.31 -5.55
N TYR A 87 7.43 4.34 -6.11
CA TYR A 87 7.89 2.95 -6.24
C TYR A 87 8.69 2.72 -7.53
N LEU A 88 8.84 3.74 -8.38
CA LEU A 88 9.68 3.62 -9.57
C LEU A 88 11.15 3.60 -9.14
N PRO A 89 11.95 2.65 -9.66
CA PRO A 89 13.38 2.61 -9.38
C PRO A 89 14.05 3.82 -10.05
N THR A 90 14.23 4.89 -9.28
CA THR A 90 14.77 6.17 -9.78
C THR A 90 16.21 6.42 -9.31
N ALA A 91 16.69 5.68 -8.32
CA ALA A 91 18.05 5.83 -7.80
C ALA A 91 19.03 4.91 -8.55
N PRO A 92 20.17 5.43 -9.06
CA PRO A 92 21.27 4.59 -9.48
C PRO A 92 21.84 3.86 -8.25
N VAL A 93 22.10 2.56 -8.39
CA VAL A 93 22.83 1.82 -7.36
C VAL A 93 24.26 2.35 -7.37
N VAL A 94 24.64 3.05 -6.30
CA VAL A 94 26.03 3.46 -6.08
C VAL A 94 26.70 2.33 -5.31
N GLU A 95 27.70 1.70 -5.91
CA GLU A 95 28.57 0.79 -5.17
C GLU A 95 29.37 1.63 -4.16
N GLY A 96 29.13 1.39 -2.87
CA GLY A 96 29.85 2.04 -1.78
C GLY A 96 31.32 1.59 -1.75
N ALA A 97 32.20 2.46 -1.25
CA ALA A 97 33.56 2.08 -0.93
C ALA A 97 33.55 0.97 0.15
N PRO A 98 34.40 -0.07 0.02
CA PRO A 98 34.29 -1.31 0.81
C PRO A 98 34.67 -1.20 2.30
N ASP A 99 34.94 0.00 2.82
CA ASP A 99 35.76 0.10 4.03
C ASP A 99 34.98 0.20 5.35
N GLU A 100 33.66 0.41 5.34
CA GLU A 100 32.84 0.37 6.56
C GLU A 100 31.48 -0.32 6.30
N THR A 101 31.25 -1.44 6.98
CA THR A 101 29.97 -2.17 6.95
C THR A 101 29.23 -1.91 8.26
N ILE A 102 28.00 -1.39 8.19
CA ILE A 102 27.10 -1.24 9.33
C ILE A 102 26.00 -2.29 9.20
N ARG A 103 25.75 -3.07 10.25
CA ARG A 103 24.69 -4.07 10.33
C ARG A 103 23.45 -3.44 10.98
N LEU A 104 22.38 -3.30 10.18
CA LEU A 104 21.10 -2.78 10.62
C LEU A 104 20.08 -3.91 10.76
N LEU A 105 19.42 -4.01 11.91
CA LEU A 105 18.29 -4.91 12.13
C LEU A 105 17.00 -4.10 12.35
N VAL A 106 15.95 -4.44 11.61
CA VAL A 106 14.59 -3.95 11.85
C VAL A 106 13.73 -5.13 12.25
N TYR A 107 13.21 -5.11 13.49
CA TYR A 107 12.52 -6.22 14.11
C TYR A 107 11.10 -5.80 14.55
N ASN A 108 10.07 -6.43 14.00
CA ASN A 108 8.69 -6.22 14.45
C ASN A 108 8.34 -7.29 15.50
N MET A 109 8.16 -6.87 16.76
CA MET A 109 7.98 -7.77 17.90
C MET A 109 6.56 -8.37 17.98
N TYR A 110 5.56 -7.70 17.40
CA TYR A 110 4.14 -7.88 17.68
C TYR A 110 3.76 -7.58 19.15
N TYR A 111 2.80 -6.67 19.35
CA TYR A 111 2.54 -6.06 20.68
C TYR A 111 2.03 -7.03 21.76
N ALA A 112 1.51 -8.19 21.34
CA ALA A 112 1.04 -9.23 22.24
C ALA A 112 2.04 -10.39 22.40
N ASN A 113 3.24 -10.29 21.82
CA ASN A 113 4.31 -11.22 22.09
C ASN A 113 4.79 -11.05 23.54
N THR A 114 4.77 -12.14 24.31
CA THR A 114 5.23 -12.16 25.70
C THR A 114 6.59 -12.85 25.84
N ASP A 115 7.11 -13.47 24.79
CA ASP A 115 8.40 -14.17 24.81
C ASP A 115 9.54 -13.20 24.45
N LEU A 116 9.90 -12.36 25.41
CA LEU A 116 11.01 -11.42 25.27
C LEU A 116 12.36 -12.13 25.21
N GLU A 117 12.49 -13.31 25.80
CA GLU A 117 13.75 -14.03 25.85
C GLU A 117 14.12 -14.55 24.47
N GLN A 118 13.16 -15.16 23.77
CA GLN A 118 13.35 -15.58 22.38
C GLN A 118 13.70 -14.39 21.48
N MET A 119 13.00 -13.26 21.65
CA MET A 119 13.28 -12.05 20.88
C MET A 119 14.70 -11.53 21.09
N VAL A 120 15.19 -11.49 22.33
CA VAL A 120 16.56 -11.04 22.64
C VAL A 120 17.58 -11.97 21.99
N GLN A 121 17.39 -13.29 22.12
CA GLN A 121 18.28 -14.28 21.50
C GLN A 121 18.31 -14.14 19.98
N ASP A 122 17.15 -13.94 19.36
CA ASP A 122 17.04 -13.75 17.92
C ASP A 122 17.80 -12.48 17.49
N ILE A 123 17.58 -11.35 18.17
CA ILE A 123 18.26 -10.07 17.86
C ILE A 123 19.79 -10.19 18.02
N GLU A 124 20.26 -10.76 19.13
CA GLU A 124 21.70 -10.92 19.40
C GLU A 124 22.38 -11.82 18.37
N SER A 125 21.69 -12.83 17.83
CA SER A 125 22.24 -13.71 16.80
C SER A 125 22.63 -13.00 15.50
N TYR A 126 22.06 -11.81 15.24
CA TYR A 126 22.37 -11.01 14.08
C TYR A 126 23.55 -10.05 14.27
N GLU A 127 24.12 -9.95 15.49
CA GLU A 127 25.25 -9.06 15.81
C GLU A 127 25.11 -7.68 15.13
N ALA A 128 23.93 -7.08 15.24
CA ALA A 128 23.64 -5.81 14.61
C ALA A 128 24.31 -4.65 15.36
N ASP A 129 24.74 -3.62 14.64
CA ASP A 129 25.27 -2.38 15.24
C ASP A 129 24.14 -1.44 15.63
N ILE A 130 23.00 -1.52 14.94
CA ILE A 130 21.81 -0.71 15.17
C ILE A 130 20.57 -1.61 15.05
N VAL A 131 19.70 -1.57 16.06
CA VAL A 131 18.44 -2.32 16.10
C VAL A 131 17.26 -1.38 16.22
N PHE A 132 16.28 -1.51 15.33
CA PHE A 132 14.97 -0.87 15.42
C PHE A 132 13.91 -1.90 15.79
N ILE A 133 13.38 -1.83 17.01
CA ILE A 133 12.29 -2.70 17.47
C ILE A 133 10.97 -1.96 17.33
N MET A 134 9.95 -2.62 16.76
CA MET A 134 8.64 -2.04 16.50
C MET A 134 7.51 -2.87 17.11
N GLU A 135 6.34 -2.25 17.29
CA GLU A 135 5.13 -2.88 17.82
C GLU A 135 5.29 -3.50 19.22
N TYR A 136 5.94 -2.82 20.16
CA TYR A 136 5.92 -3.21 21.58
C TYR A 136 4.97 -2.33 22.39
N SER A 137 4.51 -2.81 23.55
CA SER A 137 3.68 -2.04 24.48
C SER A 137 4.52 -1.13 25.39
N PHE A 138 3.92 -0.10 25.98
CA PHE A 138 4.63 0.74 26.96
C PHE A 138 5.18 -0.08 28.14
N GLN A 139 4.47 -1.12 28.57
CA GLN A 139 4.93 -2.02 29.64
C GLN A 139 6.16 -2.84 29.21
N THR A 140 6.23 -3.18 27.93
CA THR A 140 7.32 -3.98 27.37
C THR A 140 8.59 -3.15 27.16
N GLN A 141 8.46 -1.85 26.91
CA GLN A 141 9.57 -0.95 26.60
C GLN A 141 10.67 -0.99 27.66
N GLU A 142 10.32 -0.82 28.94
CA GLU A 142 11.29 -0.80 30.05
C GLU A 142 12.07 -2.12 30.13
N ALA A 143 11.39 -3.25 29.86
CA ALA A 143 12.04 -4.56 29.84
C ALA A 143 13.00 -4.72 28.67
N ILE A 144 12.68 -4.15 27.49
CA ILE A 144 13.57 -4.15 26.32
C ILE A 144 14.81 -3.31 26.60
N GLU A 145 14.64 -2.06 27.05
CA GLU A 145 15.76 -1.14 27.33
C GLU A 145 16.72 -1.71 28.39
N ALA A 146 16.20 -2.43 29.38
CA ALA A 146 17.02 -3.10 30.40
C ALA A 146 17.86 -4.26 29.85
N ARG A 147 17.41 -4.95 28.79
CA ARG A 147 18.14 -6.06 28.16
C ARG A 147 19.18 -5.60 27.14
N PHE A 148 18.94 -4.45 26.52
CA PHE A 148 19.81 -3.86 25.49
C PHE A 148 20.63 -2.70 26.04
N ASP A 149 21.11 -2.81 27.29
CA ASP A 149 21.81 -1.73 27.98
C ASP A 149 23.19 -1.38 27.37
N HIS A 150 23.73 -2.26 26.53
CA HIS A 150 24.96 -2.08 25.78
C HIS A 150 24.80 -1.17 24.54
N TYR A 151 23.57 -0.90 24.10
CA TYR A 151 23.32 0.13 23.09
C TYR A 151 23.29 1.51 23.74
N GLU A 152 24.01 2.47 23.14
CA GLU A 152 24.13 3.84 23.65
C GLU A 152 22.80 4.60 23.63
N TYR A 153 21.99 4.36 22.61
CA TYR A 153 20.67 4.95 22.44
C TYR A 153 19.60 3.88 22.62
N ARG A 154 18.76 4.05 23.64
CA ARG A 154 17.65 3.17 24.00
C ARG A 154 16.46 4.02 24.42
#